data_AF-A0A9D7PZ82-F1
#
_entry.id   AF-A0A9D7PZ82-F1
#
_cell.length_a   1.000
_cell.length_b   1.000
_cell.length_c   1.000
_cell.angle_alpha   90.00
_cell.angle_beta   90.00
_cell.angle_gamma   90.00
#
_symmetry.space_group_name_H-M   'P 1'
#
loop_
_entity.id
_entity.type
_entity.pdbx_description
1 polymer ?
#
loop_
_entity_poly.entity_id
_entity_poly.type
_entity_poly.pdbx_seq_one_letter_code
_entity_poly.pdbx_strand_id
1 'polypeptide(L)'
;MFPSSIDVIARPGIKYTPLAITSDRSGLDVLPLKIDLQKEWTGSDFQFSYLNTAVMAEGKFGKAVSKIVLISDGDFVVNGEGEQAQSIQADNINFLANMIEYVTDNSGLAQLRNKGVTQRPIDPSIGEGSKTVMKYLNFLAPVLFAILFGFYRYSKRKTRKKLLSEESWIDEEKAENS
;
A
#
# COMPACT_ATOMS: atom_id res chain seq x y z
N MET A 1 -0.13 20.62 -15.47
CA MET A 1 -0.92 20.95 -14.27
C MET A 1 0.03 21.55 -13.24
N PHE A 2 -0.27 22.75 -12.72
CA PHE A 2 0.59 23.48 -11.78
C PHE A 2 -0.24 23.81 -10.52
N PRO A 3 -0.41 22.82 -9.61
CA PRO A 3 -1.21 23.02 -8.42
C PRO A 3 -0.53 23.98 -7.45
N SER A 4 -1.32 24.83 -6.78
CA SER A 4 -0.80 25.67 -5.69
C SER A 4 -0.55 24.86 -4.43
N SER A 5 0.55 25.11 -3.71
CA SER A 5 0.79 24.45 -2.43
C SER A 5 -0.18 24.95 -1.36
N ILE A 6 -0.72 24.04 -0.54
CA ILE A 6 -1.60 24.33 0.59
C ILE A 6 -0.81 24.23 1.89
N ASP A 7 -0.77 25.32 2.66
CA ASP A 7 -0.26 25.31 4.03
C ASP A 7 -1.40 25.15 5.04
N VAL A 8 -1.14 24.40 6.12
CA VAL A 8 -2.15 24.01 7.11
C VAL A 8 -1.72 24.48 8.49
N ILE A 9 -2.49 25.39 9.08
CA ILE A 9 -2.29 25.83 10.44
C ILE A 9 -3.05 24.90 11.39
N ALA A 10 -2.32 24.15 12.21
CA ALA A 10 -2.90 23.23 13.17
C ALA A 10 -3.78 23.96 14.19
N ARG A 11 -4.99 23.45 14.40
CA ARG A 11 -5.96 24.00 15.37
C ARG A 11 -6.52 22.88 16.25
N PRO A 12 -6.60 23.07 17.58
CA PRO A 12 -7.20 22.07 18.47
C PRO A 12 -8.63 21.73 18.05
N GLY A 13 -8.94 20.43 17.97
CA GLY A 13 -10.27 19.94 17.60
C GLY A 13 -10.58 19.91 16.11
N ILE A 14 -9.60 20.25 15.25
CA ILE A 14 -9.67 20.05 13.80
C ILE A 14 -8.54 19.09 13.41
N LYS A 15 -8.90 18.00 12.76
CA LYS A 15 -7.97 17.02 12.21
C LYS A 15 -7.80 17.31 10.72
N TYR A 16 -6.55 17.45 10.30
CA TYR A 16 -6.17 17.66 8.92
C TYR A 16 -5.58 16.36 8.36
N THR A 17 -6.05 15.94 7.19
CA THR A 17 -5.58 14.74 6.49
C THR A 17 -5.16 15.13 5.08
N PRO A 18 -3.87 14.97 4.71
CA PRO A 18 -3.45 15.20 3.33
C PRO A 18 -4.06 14.13 2.43
N LEU A 19 -4.67 14.55 1.32
CA LEU A 19 -5.28 13.67 0.32
C LEU A 19 -4.39 13.51 -0.91
N ALA A 20 -3.64 14.55 -1.27
CA ALA A 20 -2.65 14.52 -2.33
C ALA A 20 -1.42 15.33 -1.92
N ILE A 21 -0.25 14.75 -2.15
CA ILE A 21 1.06 15.34 -1.90
C ILE A 21 1.89 15.27 -3.18
N THR A 22 2.72 16.27 -3.42
CA THR A 22 3.67 16.24 -4.53
C THR A 22 4.80 15.25 -4.26
N SER A 23 5.55 14.93 -5.32
CA SER A 23 6.69 14.02 -5.24
C SER A 23 7.86 14.59 -4.44
N ASP A 24 8.87 13.75 -4.21
CA ASP A 24 10.16 14.10 -3.62
C ASP A 24 10.91 15.18 -4.40
N ARG A 25 10.69 15.27 -5.71
CA ARG A 25 11.25 16.29 -6.60
C ARG A 25 10.19 17.32 -7.00
N SER A 26 9.92 18.27 -6.11
CA SER A 26 8.98 19.36 -6.37
C SER A 26 9.68 20.71 -6.39
N GLY A 27 9.30 21.56 -7.34
CA GLY A 27 9.72 22.95 -7.43
C GLY A 27 8.60 23.87 -6.96
N LEU A 28 8.96 24.97 -6.31
CA LEU A 28 8.06 26.06 -6.01
C LEU A 28 8.55 27.30 -6.73
N ASP A 29 7.70 27.89 -7.56
CA ASP A 29 7.94 29.20 -8.13
C ASP A 29 7.17 30.25 -7.33
N VAL A 30 7.90 31.15 -6.68
CA VAL A 30 7.33 32.27 -5.92
C VAL A 30 7.16 33.49 -6.81
N LEU A 31 6.05 34.20 -6.63
CA LEU A 31 5.76 35.41 -7.39
C LEU A 31 6.71 36.57 -7.01
N PRO A 32 7.08 37.46 -7.95
CA PRO A 32 6.63 37.53 -9.35
C PRO A 32 7.35 36.54 -10.27
N LEU A 33 6.56 35.76 -11.04
CA LEU A 33 7.07 34.73 -11.94
C LEU A 33 7.75 35.34 -13.16
N LYS A 34 9.04 35.07 -13.34
CA LYS A 34 9.73 35.30 -14.63
C LYS A 34 9.66 34.01 -15.43
N ILE A 35 8.77 33.97 -16.42
CA ILE A 35 8.69 32.85 -17.37
C ILE A 35 9.90 32.96 -18.29
N ASP A 36 10.89 32.12 -18.06
CA ASP A 36 12.03 31.96 -18.94
C ASP A 36 11.84 30.69 -19.79
N LEU A 37 11.56 30.88 -21.08
CA LEU A 37 11.32 29.79 -22.03
C LEU A 37 12.61 29.00 -22.36
N GLN A 38 13.78 29.50 -21.96
CA GLN A 38 15.08 28.84 -22.14
C GLN A 38 15.61 28.23 -20.83
N LYS A 39 14.81 28.22 -19.76
CA LYS A 39 15.22 27.66 -18.46
C LYS A 39 15.47 26.15 -18.58
N GLU A 40 16.70 25.74 -18.36
CA GLU A 40 17.08 24.34 -18.17
C GLU A 40 16.84 23.93 -16.71
N TRP A 41 15.89 23.04 -16.48
CA TRP A 41 15.58 22.55 -15.14
C TRP A 41 16.73 21.71 -14.60
N THR A 42 17.27 22.12 -13.46
CA THR A 42 18.35 21.42 -12.76
C THR A 42 17.83 20.73 -11.50
N GLY A 43 18.58 19.75 -10.97
CA GLY A 43 18.20 19.07 -9.72
C GLY A 43 18.04 20.03 -8.53
N SER A 44 18.72 21.19 -8.56
CA SER A 44 18.60 22.25 -7.57
C SER A 44 17.32 23.08 -7.68
N ASP A 45 16.51 22.95 -8.74
CA ASP A 45 15.20 23.61 -8.84
C ASP A 45 14.10 22.83 -8.08
N PHE A 46 14.37 21.57 -7.74
CA PHE A 46 13.42 20.65 -7.08
C PHE A 46 13.82 20.37 -5.63
N GLN A 47 13.93 21.42 -4.82
CA GLN A 47 14.39 21.31 -3.42
C GLN A 47 13.26 21.03 -2.43
N PHE A 48 12.01 21.13 -2.87
CA PHE A 48 10.86 20.89 -2.01
C PHE A 48 10.33 19.48 -2.25
N SER A 49 9.83 18.86 -1.18
CA SER A 49 9.30 17.51 -1.21
C SER A 49 7.98 17.48 -0.46
N TYR A 50 7.01 16.71 -0.95
CA TYR A 50 5.76 16.42 -0.26
C TYR A 50 4.88 17.64 0.06
N LEU A 51 4.76 18.57 -0.89
CA LEU A 51 3.86 19.71 -0.73
C LEU A 51 2.42 19.24 -0.84
N ASN A 52 1.55 19.72 0.04
CA ASN A 52 0.13 19.36 0.00
C ASN A 52 -0.55 20.07 -1.18
N THR A 53 -1.26 19.32 -2.02
CA THR A 53 -2.06 19.85 -3.14
C THR A 53 -3.55 19.60 -2.94
N ALA A 54 -3.90 18.62 -2.10
CA ALA A 54 -5.25 18.45 -1.62
C ALA A 54 -5.25 18.08 -0.12
N VAL A 55 -6.10 18.74 0.65
CA VAL A 55 -6.20 18.55 2.11
C VAL A 55 -7.67 18.45 2.52
N MET A 56 -7.95 17.52 3.44
CA MET A 56 -9.22 17.42 4.13
C MET A 56 -9.09 17.91 5.56
N ALA A 57 -10.03 18.76 5.99
CA ALA A 57 -10.18 19.18 7.37
C ALA A 57 -11.50 18.63 7.93
N GLU A 58 -11.43 17.89 9.03
CA GLU A 58 -12.61 17.41 9.78
C GLU A 58 -12.57 17.92 11.21
N GLY A 59 -13.67 18.47 11.71
CA GLY A 59 -13.68 19.03 13.05
C GLY A 59 -15.04 19.52 13.49
N LYS A 60 -15.14 19.93 14.76
CA LYS A 60 -16.33 20.59 15.27
C LYS A 60 -16.25 22.08 14.99
N PHE A 61 -17.09 22.56 14.08
CA PHE A 61 -17.26 23.98 13.80
C PHE A 61 -18.53 24.44 14.54
N GLY A 62 -18.34 24.88 15.79
CA GLY A 62 -19.46 25.17 16.67
C GLY A 62 -20.13 23.89 17.19
N LYS A 63 -21.42 23.72 16.92
CA LYS A 63 -22.22 22.58 17.40
C LYS A 63 -22.24 21.38 16.45
N ALA A 64 -21.88 21.56 15.19
CA ALA A 64 -21.89 20.52 14.17
C ALA A 64 -20.47 20.02 13.88
N VAL A 65 -20.35 18.73 13.57
CA VAL A 65 -19.15 18.19 12.92
C VAL A 65 -19.25 18.55 11.46
N SER A 66 -18.22 19.17 10.91
CA SER A 66 -18.15 19.50 9.49
C SER A 66 -16.86 18.97 8.88
N LYS A 67 -16.96 18.62 7.60
CA LYS A 67 -15.86 18.15 6.77
C LYS A 67 -15.70 19.13 5.62
N ILE A 68 -14.47 19.50 5.31
CA ILE A 68 -14.12 20.35 4.19
C ILE A 68 -12.97 19.70 3.45
N VAL A 69 -13.05 19.66 2.12
CA VAL A 69 -11.97 19.22 1.24
C VAL A 69 -11.56 20.40 0.38
N LEU A 70 -10.26 20.68 0.32
CA LEU A 70 -9.67 21.71 -0.52
C LEU A 70 -8.73 21.06 -1.53
N ILE A 71 -8.91 21.41 -2.80
CA ILE A 71 -8.06 21.00 -3.92
C ILE A 71 -7.56 22.28 -4.57
N SER A 72 -6.25 22.39 -4.75
CA SER A 72 -5.60 23.61 -5.24
C SER A 72 -5.65 23.78 -6.76
N ASP A 73 -6.23 22.83 -7.48
CA ASP A 73 -6.23 22.78 -8.94
C ASP A 73 -7.61 22.44 -9.50
N GLY A 74 -8.18 23.38 -10.25
CA GLY A 74 -9.51 23.26 -10.84
C GLY A 74 -9.55 22.48 -12.15
N ASP A 75 -8.41 22.35 -12.84
CA ASP A 75 -8.34 21.68 -14.14
C ASP A 75 -8.34 20.15 -14.01
N PHE A 76 -8.36 19.64 -12.77
CA PHE A 76 -8.30 18.22 -12.44
C PHE A 76 -9.51 17.43 -12.94
N VAL A 77 -10.67 18.08 -13.08
CA VAL A 77 -11.95 17.46 -13.48
C VAL A 77 -12.55 18.04 -14.75
N VAL A 78 -11.85 18.97 -15.41
CA VAL A 78 -12.37 19.68 -16.58
C VAL A 78 -11.75 19.08 -17.85
N ASN A 79 -12.58 18.77 -18.84
CA ASN A 79 -12.12 18.57 -20.21
C ASN A 79 -12.01 19.95 -20.85
N GLY A 80 -10.85 20.32 -21.36
CA GLY A 80 -10.73 21.55 -22.15
C GLY A 80 -11.75 21.58 -23.30
N GLU A 81 -12.08 22.77 -23.80
CA GLU A 81 -13.00 22.93 -24.93
C GLU A 81 -12.24 22.98 -26.27
N GLY A 82 -12.82 22.41 -27.34
CA GLY A 82 -12.28 22.50 -28.71
C GLY A 82 -11.20 21.46 -29.05
N GLU A 83 -10.28 21.79 -29.96
CA GLU A 83 -9.21 20.89 -30.44
C GLU A 83 -8.15 20.55 -29.38
N GLN A 84 -8.21 21.18 -28.21
CA GLN A 84 -7.36 20.92 -27.05
C GLN A 84 -8.05 20.08 -25.97
N ALA A 85 -9.23 19.51 -26.28
CA ALA A 85 -9.95 18.61 -25.38
C ALA A 85 -9.04 17.44 -24.96
N GLN A 86 -8.61 17.45 -23.70
CA GLN A 86 -7.84 16.38 -23.11
C GLN A 86 -8.79 15.33 -22.54
N SER A 87 -8.51 14.06 -22.79
CA SER A 87 -9.30 12.99 -22.16
C SER A 87 -9.27 13.17 -20.64
N ILE A 88 -10.45 13.41 -20.04
CA ILE A 88 -10.59 13.44 -18.58
C ILE A 88 -10.13 12.07 -18.06
N GLN A 89 -9.16 12.07 -17.16
CA GLN A 89 -8.76 10.84 -16.48
C GLN A 89 -9.92 10.34 -15.61
N ALA A 90 -10.39 9.13 -15.90
CA ALA A 90 -11.47 8.50 -15.14
C ALA A 90 -11.13 8.40 -13.64
N ASP A 91 -9.86 8.22 -13.30
CA ASP A 91 -9.38 8.17 -11.93
C ASP A 91 -9.59 9.49 -11.18
N ASN A 92 -9.48 10.63 -11.87
CA ASN A 92 -9.73 11.94 -11.28
C ASN A 92 -11.21 12.13 -10.92
N ILE A 93 -12.09 11.68 -11.81
CA ILE A 93 -13.54 11.71 -11.59
C ILE A 93 -13.94 10.76 -10.47
N ASN A 94 -13.37 9.56 -10.43
CA ASN A 94 -13.58 8.61 -9.35
C ASN A 94 -13.10 9.18 -8.00
N PHE A 95 -11.94 9.83 -7.98
CA PHE A 95 -11.43 10.50 -6.79
C PHE A 95 -12.40 11.59 -6.30
N LEU A 96 -12.87 12.47 -7.20
CA LEU A 96 -13.85 13.51 -6.87
C LEU A 96 -15.15 12.91 -6.32
N ALA A 97 -15.71 11.90 -6.99
CA ALA A 97 -16.93 11.24 -6.56
C ALA A 97 -16.80 10.63 -5.16
N ASN A 98 -15.67 9.95 -4.88
CA ASN A 98 -15.38 9.40 -3.55
C ASN A 98 -15.25 10.49 -2.47
N MET A 99 -14.66 11.64 -2.80
CA MET A 99 -14.56 12.77 -1.86
C MET A 99 -15.92 13.38 -1.56
N ILE A 100 -16.77 13.58 -2.58
CA ILE A 100 -18.13 14.09 -2.40
C ILE A 100 -18.93 13.12 -1.54
N GLU A 101 -18.88 11.81 -1.83
CA GLU A 101 -19.50 10.77 -1.03
C GLU A 101 -19.01 10.84 0.43
N TYR A 102 -17.70 10.97 0.66
CA TYR A 102 -17.14 11.05 2.01
C TYR A 102 -17.55 12.31 2.80
N VAL A 103 -17.62 13.46 2.13
CA VAL A 103 -17.99 14.74 2.77
C VAL A 103 -19.49 14.80 3.07
N THR A 104 -20.31 14.21 2.21
CA THR A 104 -21.77 14.22 2.35
C THR A 104 -22.30 13.06 3.21
N ASP A 105 -21.58 11.94 3.29
CA ASP A 105 -21.95 10.81 4.12
C ASP A 105 -21.62 11.05 5.61
N ASN A 106 -22.67 10.98 6.43
CA ASN A 106 -22.60 11.03 7.89
C ASN A 106 -22.67 9.64 8.55
N SER A 107 -22.88 8.57 7.78
CA SER A 107 -23.07 7.21 8.30
C SER A 107 -21.75 6.46 8.54
N GLY A 108 -20.65 6.88 7.92
CA GLY A 108 -19.35 6.22 8.02
C GLY A 108 -19.26 4.91 7.23
N LEU A 109 -20.28 4.56 6.45
CA LEU A 109 -20.33 3.34 5.63
C LEU A 109 -19.26 3.34 4.53
N ALA A 110 -18.89 4.51 4.01
CA ALA A 110 -17.80 4.65 3.04
C ALA A 110 -16.46 4.08 3.56
N GLN A 111 -16.18 4.17 4.87
CA GLN A 111 -14.94 3.64 5.46
C GLN A 111 -14.89 2.10 5.51
N LEU A 112 -16.05 1.44 5.46
CA LEU A 112 -16.13 -0.02 5.49
C LEU A 112 -15.86 -0.66 4.12
N ARG A 113 -16.17 0.06 3.02
CA ARG A 113 -15.90 -0.39 1.64
C ARG A 113 -14.40 -0.46 1.30
N ASN A 114 -13.60 0.47 1.82
CA ASN A 114 -12.17 0.60 1.45
C ASN A 114 -11.19 -0.28 2.26
N LYS A 115 -11.64 -0.97 3.32
CA LYS A 115 -10.77 -1.91 4.06
C LYS A 115 -10.29 -3.11 3.22
N GLY A 116 -10.88 -3.36 2.04
CA GLY A 116 -10.42 -4.39 1.09
C GLY A 116 -9.37 -3.90 0.07
N VAL A 117 -9.24 -2.58 -0.15
CA VAL A 117 -8.35 -2.00 -1.17
C VAL A 117 -7.12 -1.38 -0.50
N THR A 118 -6.47 -2.13 0.38
CA THR A 118 -5.10 -1.77 0.78
C THR A 118 -4.20 -2.29 -0.33
N GLN A 119 -3.95 -1.47 -1.35
CA GLN A 119 -2.76 -1.65 -2.16
C GLN A 119 -1.60 -1.61 -1.16
N ARG A 120 -0.92 -2.73 -0.95
CA ARG A 120 0.31 -2.77 -0.16
C ARG A 120 1.41 -2.33 -1.13
N PRO A 121 1.84 -1.05 -1.16
CA PRO A 121 3.00 -0.70 -1.95
C PRO A 121 4.15 -1.60 -1.51
N ILE A 122 4.82 -2.20 -2.49
CA ILE A 122 6.02 -2.99 -2.23
C ILE A 122 7.05 -1.99 -1.76
N ASP A 123 7.26 -1.94 -0.44
CA ASP A 123 8.23 -1.09 0.25
C ASP A 123 9.54 -1.05 -0.56
N PRO A 124 9.92 0.07 -1.20
CA PRO A 124 11.12 0.13 -2.03
C PRO A 124 12.43 0.21 -1.21
N SER A 125 12.37 0.25 0.13
CA SER A 125 13.54 0.59 0.96
C SER A 125 14.42 -0.59 1.42
N ILE A 126 14.02 -1.85 1.18
CA ILE A 126 14.88 -3.01 1.49
C ILE A 126 15.56 -3.48 0.20
N GLY A 127 16.91 -3.43 0.19
CA GLY A 127 17.75 -3.84 -0.93
C GLY A 127 17.29 -5.15 -1.56
N GLU A 128 17.19 -5.15 -2.90
CA GLU A 128 16.50 -6.16 -3.72
C GLU A 128 16.89 -7.61 -3.39
N GLY A 129 18.12 -7.83 -2.93
CA GLY A 129 18.61 -9.15 -2.51
C GLY A 129 17.91 -9.71 -1.27
N SER A 130 17.65 -8.90 -0.24
CA SER A 130 17.06 -9.39 1.02
C SER A 130 15.58 -9.74 0.85
N LYS A 131 14.80 -8.95 0.10
CA LYS A 131 13.39 -9.27 -0.17
C LYS A 131 13.23 -10.61 -0.90
N THR A 132 14.16 -10.92 -1.78
CA THR A 132 14.15 -12.16 -2.57
C THR A 132 14.36 -13.37 -1.68
N VAL A 133 15.35 -13.32 -0.77
CA VAL A 133 15.60 -14.38 0.22
C VAL A 133 14.37 -14.60 1.11
N MET A 134 13.76 -13.54 1.64
CA MET A 134 12.61 -13.67 2.55
C MET A 134 11.36 -14.23 1.85
N LYS A 135 11.16 -13.90 0.56
CA LYS A 135 10.08 -14.47 -0.26
C LYS A 135 10.28 -15.97 -0.51
N TYR A 136 11.46 -16.36 -0.98
CA TYR A 136 11.77 -17.76 -1.26
C TYR A 136 11.82 -18.60 0.00
N LEU A 137 12.31 -18.07 1.13
CA LEU A 137 12.31 -18.77 2.41
C LEU A 137 10.89 -19.10 2.86
N ASN A 138 9.98 -18.12 2.87
CA ASN A 138 8.58 -18.34 3.29
C ASN A 138 7.82 -19.29 2.35
N PHE A 139 8.19 -19.35 1.07
CA PHE A 139 7.58 -20.25 0.10
C PHE A 139 8.15 -21.67 0.16
N LEU A 140 9.48 -21.83 0.22
CA LEU A 140 10.15 -23.13 0.17
C LEU A 140 10.20 -23.83 1.53
N ALA A 141 10.28 -23.10 2.64
CA ALA A 141 10.35 -23.69 3.97
C ALA A 141 9.21 -24.68 4.26
N PRO A 142 7.91 -24.34 4.08
CA PRO A 142 6.83 -25.30 4.34
C PRO A 142 6.88 -26.53 3.43
N VAL A 143 7.30 -26.37 2.17
CA VAL A 143 7.47 -27.49 1.23
C VAL A 143 8.59 -28.43 1.68
N LEU A 144 9.74 -27.88 2.08
CA LEU A 144 10.86 -28.64 2.62
C LEU A 144 10.47 -29.39 3.90
N PHE A 145 9.76 -28.73 4.83
CA PHE A 145 9.29 -29.39 6.04
C PHE A 145 8.33 -30.55 5.74
N ALA A 146 7.43 -30.41 4.77
CA ALA A 146 6.54 -31.50 4.36
C ALA A 146 7.31 -32.70 3.80
N ILE A 147 8.32 -32.45 2.95
CA ILE A 147 9.16 -33.52 2.37
C ILE A 147 9.97 -34.22 3.46
N LEU A 148 10.64 -33.46 4.33
CA LEU A 148 11.41 -34.02 5.46
C LEU A 148 10.53 -34.84 6.39
N PHE A 149 9.32 -34.36 6.70
CA PHE A 149 8.36 -35.10 7.49
C PHE A 149 7.91 -36.40 6.79
N GLY A 150 7.72 -36.37 5.47
CA GLY A 150 7.45 -37.54 4.64
C GLY A 150 8.53 -38.60 4.75
N PHE A 151 9.80 -38.21 4.57
CA PHE A 151 10.95 -39.10 4.71
C PHE A 151 11.08 -39.65 6.13
N TYR A 152 10.94 -38.80 7.14
CA TYR A 152 10.96 -39.21 8.54
C TYR A 152 9.88 -40.27 8.84
N ARG A 153 8.65 -40.05 8.36
CA ARG A 153 7.54 -40.99 8.52
C ARG A 153 7.79 -42.30 7.76
N TYR A 154 8.37 -42.23 6.56
CA TYR A 154 8.73 -43.41 5.77
C TYR A 154 9.81 -44.26 6.45
N SER A 155 10.87 -43.62 6.96
CA SER A 155 11.94 -44.28 7.69
C SER A 155 11.40 -45.00 8.94
N LYS A 156 10.57 -44.33 9.75
CA LYS A 156 9.92 -44.96 10.92
C LYS A 156 9.05 -46.17 10.56
N ARG A 157 8.37 -46.15 9.41
CA ARG A 157 7.58 -47.32 8.95
C ARG A 157 8.47 -48.51 8.60
N LYS A 158 9.64 -48.27 8.00
CA LYS A 158 10.59 -49.33 7.65
C LYS A 158 11.22 -49.97 8.88
N THR A 159 11.59 -49.17 9.88
CA THR A 159 12.17 -49.69 11.14
C THR A 159 11.17 -50.54 11.93
N ARG A 160 9.91 -50.10 12.03
CA ARG A 160 8.87 -50.90 12.74
C ARG A 160 8.60 -52.26 12.09
N LYS A 161 8.66 -52.36 10.76
CA LYS A 161 8.50 -53.64 10.06
C LYS A 161 9.63 -54.62 10.36
N LYS A 162 10.85 -54.13 10.55
CA LYS A 162 12.01 -54.98 10.88
C LYS A 162 11.96 -55.48 12.33
N LEU A 163 11.59 -54.60 13.26
CA LEU A 163 11.43 -54.97 14.67
C LEU A 163 10.32 -56.01 14.86
N LEU A 164 9.18 -55.85 14.18
CA LEU A 164 8.08 -56.83 14.22
C LEU A 164 8.47 -58.19 13.59
N SER A 165 9.33 -58.21 12.57
CA SER A 165 9.84 -59.48 12.03
C SER A 165 10.86 -60.12 12.97
N GLU A 166 11.76 -59.34 13.58
CA GLU A 166 12.74 -59.85 14.53
C GLU A 166 12.07 -60.43 15.79
N GLU A 167 11.01 -59.78 16.30
CA GLU A 167 10.20 -60.31 17.41
C GLU A 167 9.48 -61.62 17.02
N SER A 168 8.91 -61.73 15.80
CA SER A 168 8.25 -62.97 15.37
C SER A 168 9.22 -64.15 15.17
N TRP A 169 10.44 -63.89 14.69
CA TRP A 169 11.46 -64.94 14.55
C TRP A 169 11.97 -65.45 15.91
N ILE A 170 12.15 -64.54 16.88
CA ILE A 170 12.59 -64.89 18.24
C ILE A 170 11.51 -65.69 18.98
N ASP A 171 10.23 -65.34 18.80
CA ASP A 171 9.11 -66.06 19.42
C ASP A 171 8.92 -67.46 18.82
N GLU A 172 9.12 -67.64 17.51
CA GLU A 172 9.11 -68.97 16.85
C GLU A 172 10.28 -69.86 17.30
N GLU A 173 11.51 -69.33 17.35
CA GLU A 173 12.70 -70.08 17.81
C GLU A 173 12.57 -70.54 19.28
N LYS A 174 11.92 -69.72 20.11
CA LYS A 174 11.66 -70.03 21.53
C LYS A 174 10.54 -71.06 21.72
N ALA A 175 9.60 -71.16 20.79
CA ALA A 175 8.54 -72.16 20.79
C ALA A 175 9.00 -73.53 20.24
N GLU A 176 10.00 -73.56 19.35
CA GLU A 176 10.58 -74.80 18.81
C GLU A 176 11.56 -75.49 19.80
N ASN A 177 12.19 -74.71 20.69
CA ASN A 177 13.15 -75.19 21.70
C ASN A 177 12.55 -75.47 23.09
N SER A 178 11.22 -75.51 23.26
CA SER A 178 10.54 -75.84 24.54
C SER A 178 9.75 -77.15 24.45
#